data_AF-M0GY57-F1
#
_entry.id   AF-M0GY57-F1
#
_cell.length_a   1.000
_cell.length_b   1.000
_cell.length_c   1.000
_cell.angle_alpha   90.00
_cell.angle_beta   90.00
_cell.angle_gamma   90.00
#
_symmetry.space_group_name_H-M   'P 1'
#
loop_
_entity.id
_entity.type
_entity.pdbx_description
1 polymer ?
#
loop_
_entity_poly.entity_id
_entity_poly.type
_entity_poly.pdbx_seq_one_letter_code
_entity_poly.pdbx_strand_id
1 'polypeptide(L)'
;MSADPVKSRGDGYNFLLALGDSFARNPSEGAYYGNEEIKPLSENLDELNEGGVIVYDSGLLDASEIEDFDERVEENNWHVYDIDLRTIAREHGREVMRNTAGVAVTCAIADIEPDVIKSLMSDAMPDKILEPNLTVFDDAYEMVQEEYDVEAPDVSAPTGEHDEEQVLLSGSDAIAYGAIDEGCRFIAGYPMTPWTEVFTIMTQNLPELGGISEQVEDEIAAAALAIGASHAGVKAMSGSSGGGFSLMSEPLGLAEITETPLVLVEAMRAGPSTGMPTKPEQSDLEHVLYTSQGDSHRIVFAPGTAAEAYYQTRKAFQIAYEYQIPSIVLYDQKLGGELSNVPASVFDEEPNADLGSVLTEAELEDAPHDDSGKYQRFQHDTENGVSPRSLPGQKGGRYLATGNEHMPAGHISESPENRVAQMNRRMQKVDNIRAELDADGEFNTVYGDEDADLGLITFGSQQGTVEEAADVLNEKGHSVKVLGVSEMMPFPKQQVADFLDSVDEALVVEMTASAQFRGLISKELGGYGDQMSSLLKYNGNPFEPADIVEGFETALLEGEELPDNRTKFVPKVGE
;
A
#
# COMPACT_ATOMS: atom_id res chain seq x y z
N MET A 1 24.27 -10.37 14.41
CA MET A 1 23.07 -9.83 15.10
C MET A 1 22.66 -8.60 14.32
N SER A 2 21.56 -8.66 13.59
CA SER A 2 20.92 -7.44 13.11
C SER A 2 19.72 -7.23 14.03
N ALA A 3 19.81 -6.24 14.91
CA ALA A 3 18.67 -5.81 15.72
C ALA A 3 17.82 -4.76 14.98
N ASP A 4 18.28 -4.32 13.80
CA ASP A 4 17.64 -3.25 13.06
C ASP A 4 16.44 -3.78 12.28
N PRO A 5 15.29 -3.08 12.32
CA PRO A 5 14.11 -3.45 11.55
C PRO A 5 14.42 -3.49 10.05
N VAL A 6 13.88 -4.48 9.34
CA VAL A 6 13.88 -4.49 7.87
C VAL A 6 12.92 -3.40 7.40
N LYS A 7 13.48 -2.33 6.82
CA LYS A 7 12.71 -1.18 6.34
C LYS A 7 12.20 -1.36 4.92
N SER A 8 12.94 -2.09 4.09
CA SER A 8 12.66 -2.20 2.67
C SER A 8 13.15 -3.51 2.08
N ARG A 9 12.72 -3.80 0.84
CA ARG A 9 13.35 -4.82 0.02
C ARG A 9 14.74 -4.33 -0.37
N GLY A 10 15.77 -5.07 0.03
CA GLY A 10 17.16 -4.79 -0.34
C GLY A 10 17.46 -5.02 -1.83
N ASP A 11 18.69 -4.69 -2.22
CA ASP A 11 19.17 -4.79 -3.60
C ASP A 11 19.39 -6.25 -4.03
N GLY A 12 18.71 -6.67 -5.09
CA GLY A 12 18.81 -8.03 -5.62
C GLY A 12 18.46 -9.13 -4.61
N TYR A 13 19.07 -10.30 -4.77
CA TYR A 13 18.92 -11.44 -3.88
C TYR A 13 20.26 -12.07 -3.55
N ASN A 14 20.41 -12.62 -2.34
CA ASN A 14 21.60 -13.41 -1.95
C ASN A 14 21.38 -14.92 -2.11
N PHE A 15 20.13 -15.35 -2.30
CA PHE A 15 19.76 -16.77 -2.32
C PHE A 15 18.64 -17.02 -3.33
N LEU A 16 18.91 -17.88 -4.32
CA LEU A 16 17.97 -18.28 -5.35
C LEU A 16 17.63 -19.76 -5.22
N LEU A 17 16.39 -20.07 -4.84
CA LEU A 17 15.84 -21.43 -4.87
C LEU A 17 14.94 -21.61 -6.10
N ALA A 18 15.41 -22.38 -7.08
CA ALA A 18 14.71 -22.65 -8.34
C ALA A 18 14.10 -24.07 -8.37
N LEU A 19 12.78 -24.16 -8.20
CA LEU A 19 12.05 -25.44 -8.22
C LEU A 19 11.42 -25.78 -9.59
N GLY A 20 11.51 -24.88 -10.58
CA GLY A 20 11.02 -25.10 -11.94
C GLY A 20 9.51 -24.92 -12.14
N ASP A 21 8.77 -24.42 -11.15
CA ASP A 21 7.34 -24.10 -11.28
C ASP A 21 7.11 -22.68 -11.81
N SER A 22 6.23 -22.55 -12.81
CA SER A 22 5.81 -21.25 -13.35
C SER A 22 4.29 -21.15 -13.44
N PHE A 23 3.76 -19.93 -13.25
CA PHE A 23 2.39 -19.62 -13.66
C PHE A 23 2.34 -19.63 -15.21
N ALA A 24 1.65 -20.61 -15.79
CA ALA A 24 1.54 -20.91 -17.22
C ALA A 24 1.32 -19.69 -18.17
N ARG A 25 2.15 -19.61 -19.25
CA ARG A 25 2.44 -18.54 -20.27
C ARG A 25 2.35 -18.73 -21.87
N ASN A 26 1.29 -18.41 -22.66
CA ASN A 26 0.69 -19.15 -23.84
C ASN A 26 1.73 -19.41 -24.93
N PRO A 27 1.94 -20.63 -25.46
CA PRO A 27 2.92 -20.80 -26.53
C PRO A 27 2.38 -20.38 -27.90
N SER A 28 1.06 -20.24 -28.04
CA SER A 28 0.46 -19.81 -29.31
C SER A 28 0.23 -18.30 -29.31
N GLU A 29 0.98 -17.62 -30.18
CA GLU A 29 0.81 -16.22 -30.61
C GLU A 29 1.51 -15.13 -29.78
N GLY A 30 2.73 -15.36 -29.27
CA GLY A 30 3.54 -14.29 -28.66
C GLY A 30 2.85 -13.59 -27.48
N ALA A 31 1.81 -14.23 -26.92
CA ALA A 31 1.06 -13.79 -25.78
C ALA A 31 1.59 -14.53 -24.56
N TYR A 32 2.06 -13.77 -23.58
CA TYR A 32 2.69 -14.24 -22.36
C TYR A 32 1.64 -14.84 -21.38
N TYR A 33 0.67 -15.72 -21.79
CA TYR A 33 -0.54 -16.33 -21.10
C TYR A 33 -1.02 -17.86 -21.18
N GLY A 34 -0.37 -18.95 -20.69
CA GLY A 34 -0.57 -20.41 -21.06
C GLY A 34 0.62 -21.42 -21.35
N ASN A 35 0.53 -22.69 -20.94
CA ASN A 35 1.63 -23.70 -20.83
C ASN A 35 2.68 -23.37 -19.74
N GLU A 36 2.76 -24.26 -18.75
CA GLU A 36 3.91 -24.38 -17.85
C GLU A 36 5.12 -24.76 -18.70
N GLU A 37 5.96 -23.78 -19.01
CA GLU A 37 7.35 -24.05 -19.30
C GLU A 37 8.07 -24.09 -17.96
N ILE A 38 8.91 -25.11 -17.76
CA ILE A 38 9.90 -25.09 -16.68
C ILE A 38 10.73 -23.83 -16.93
N LYS A 39 10.61 -22.83 -16.06
CA LYS A 39 11.38 -21.60 -16.23
C LYS A 39 12.86 -21.93 -16.11
N PRO A 40 13.71 -21.49 -17.05
CA PRO A 40 15.13 -21.69 -16.91
C PRO A 40 15.61 -20.94 -15.66
N LEU A 41 16.54 -21.54 -14.92
CA LEU A 41 17.21 -20.93 -13.78
C LEU A 41 17.77 -19.52 -14.10
N SER A 42 18.00 -19.21 -15.39
CA SER A 42 18.52 -17.93 -15.89
C SER A 42 17.69 -16.69 -15.61
N GLU A 43 16.36 -16.78 -15.40
CA GLU A 43 15.51 -15.58 -15.31
C GLU A 43 15.85 -14.64 -14.16
N ASN A 44 16.41 -15.16 -13.06
CA ASN A 44 16.72 -14.37 -11.86
C ASN A 44 18.23 -14.24 -11.61
N LEU A 45 19.08 -14.78 -12.50
CA LEU A 45 20.54 -14.72 -12.31
C LEU A 45 21.09 -13.30 -12.43
N ASP A 46 20.40 -12.41 -13.15
CA ASP A 46 20.81 -11.01 -13.29
C ASP A 46 20.55 -10.19 -12.00
N GLU A 47 19.67 -10.67 -11.11
CA GLU A 47 19.36 -10.07 -9.80
C GLU A 47 20.10 -10.75 -8.64
N LEU A 48 20.90 -11.80 -8.90
CA LEU A 48 21.65 -12.51 -7.86
C LEU A 48 22.98 -11.80 -7.57
N ASN A 49 23.19 -11.43 -6.31
CA ASN A 49 24.39 -10.72 -5.87
C ASN A 49 25.67 -11.56 -6.03
N GLU A 50 26.81 -10.89 -6.14
CA GLU A 50 28.14 -11.53 -6.10
C GLU A 50 28.28 -12.35 -4.79
N GLY A 51 28.79 -13.57 -4.87
CA GLY A 51 28.83 -14.48 -3.71
C GLY A 51 27.48 -15.13 -3.37
N GLY A 52 26.43 -14.88 -4.15
CA GLY A 52 25.10 -15.44 -3.94
C GLY A 52 25.02 -16.96 -4.08
N VAL A 53 23.95 -17.54 -3.52
CA VAL A 53 23.67 -18.97 -3.53
C VAL A 53 22.63 -19.32 -4.59
N ILE A 54 22.89 -20.39 -5.35
CA ILE A 54 21.96 -20.99 -6.29
C ILE A 54 21.65 -22.41 -5.85
N VAL A 55 20.38 -22.67 -5.52
CA VAL A 55 19.85 -24.01 -5.32
C VAL A 55 18.86 -24.30 -6.43
N TYR A 56 19.02 -25.39 -7.17
CA TYR A 56 18.04 -25.79 -8.19
C TYR A 56 17.73 -27.29 -8.16
N ASP A 57 16.51 -27.64 -8.55
CA ASP A 57 16.06 -29.04 -8.64
C ASP A 57 16.65 -29.72 -9.88
N SER A 58 17.79 -30.40 -9.75
CA SER A 58 18.46 -31.10 -10.86
C SER A 58 17.65 -32.28 -11.42
N GLY A 59 16.59 -32.72 -10.70
CA GLY A 59 15.61 -33.70 -11.19
C GLY A 59 14.64 -33.13 -12.24
N LEU A 60 14.69 -31.82 -12.49
CA LEU A 60 13.83 -31.08 -13.41
C LEU A 60 14.57 -30.09 -14.30
N LEU A 61 15.59 -29.44 -13.76
CA LEU A 61 16.35 -28.37 -14.41
C LEU A 61 17.72 -28.90 -14.83
N ASP A 62 18.14 -28.57 -16.05
CA ASP A 62 19.47 -28.84 -16.56
C ASP A 62 20.20 -27.52 -16.77
N ALA A 63 21.19 -27.23 -15.92
CA ALA A 63 21.98 -25.99 -16.00
C ALA A 63 22.77 -25.89 -17.32
N SER A 64 23.03 -27.00 -18.02
CA SER A 64 23.70 -26.97 -19.33
C SER A 64 22.85 -26.38 -20.46
N GLU A 65 21.54 -26.19 -20.21
CA GLU A 65 20.64 -25.49 -21.12
C GLU A 65 20.74 -23.95 -20.99
N ILE A 66 21.48 -23.46 -19.99
CA ILE A 66 21.67 -22.03 -19.73
C ILE A 66 22.97 -21.56 -20.39
N GLU A 67 22.85 -20.54 -21.23
CA GLU A 67 23.98 -19.93 -21.91
C GLU A 67 24.96 -19.34 -20.89
N ASP A 68 26.24 -19.67 -21.06
CA ASP A 68 27.38 -19.17 -20.27
C ASP A 68 27.24 -19.35 -18.74
N PHE A 69 26.46 -20.33 -18.27
CA PHE A 69 26.20 -20.51 -16.84
C PHE A 69 27.47 -20.68 -16.00
N ASP A 70 28.36 -21.59 -16.39
CA ASP A 70 29.61 -21.83 -15.67
C ASP A 70 30.51 -20.59 -15.65
N GLU A 71 30.56 -19.83 -16.76
CA GLU A 71 31.33 -18.58 -16.85
C GLU A 71 30.74 -17.53 -15.90
N ARG A 72 29.42 -17.37 -15.88
CA ARG A 72 28.73 -16.45 -14.96
C ARG A 72 28.93 -16.83 -13.49
N VAL A 73 28.89 -18.12 -13.17
CA VAL A 73 29.15 -18.63 -11.81
C VAL A 73 30.56 -18.27 -11.37
N GLU A 74 31.57 -18.48 -12.23
CA GLU A 74 32.96 -18.09 -11.95
C GLU A 74 33.13 -16.57 -11.83
N GLU A 75 32.51 -15.79 -12.72
CA GLU A 75 32.61 -14.33 -12.75
C GLU A 75 31.99 -13.66 -11.51
N ASN A 76 30.85 -14.17 -11.03
CA ASN A 76 30.13 -13.61 -9.89
C ASN A 76 30.40 -14.34 -8.57
N ASN A 77 31.33 -15.32 -8.58
CA ASN A 77 31.67 -16.13 -7.41
C ASN A 77 30.42 -16.78 -6.75
N TRP A 78 29.49 -17.30 -7.55
CA TRP A 78 28.27 -17.92 -7.04
C TRP A 78 28.51 -19.33 -6.47
N HIS A 79 27.73 -19.69 -5.45
CA HIS A 79 27.75 -21.02 -4.84
C HIS A 79 26.57 -21.85 -5.36
N VAL A 80 26.85 -22.93 -6.10
CA VAL A 80 25.81 -23.72 -6.79
C VAL A 80 25.60 -25.07 -6.11
N TYR A 81 24.31 -25.41 -5.87
CA TYR A 81 23.84 -26.65 -5.27
C TYR A 81 22.79 -27.30 -6.18
N ASP A 82 23.18 -28.36 -6.89
CA ASP A 82 22.39 -29.06 -7.92
C ASP A 82 21.67 -30.31 -7.37
N ILE A 83 20.65 -30.10 -6.56
CA ILE A 83 20.05 -31.16 -5.75
C ILE A 83 18.83 -31.76 -6.43
N ASP A 84 18.72 -33.10 -6.50
CA ASP A 84 17.54 -33.80 -7.03
C ASP A 84 16.38 -33.81 -5.99
N LEU A 85 15.86 -32.61 -5.72
CA LEU A 85 14.77 -32.37 -4.76
C LEU A 85 13.52 -33.18 -5.12
N ARG A 86 13.29 -33.38 -6.42
CA ARG A 86 12.20 -34.18 -6.95
C ARG A 86 12.27 -35.64 -6.50
N THR A 87 13.45 -36.26 -6.55
CA THR A 87 13.62 -37.65 -6.14
C THR A 87 13.42 -37.80 -4.64
N ILE A 88 14.03 -36.92 -3.82
CA ILE A 88 13.84 -36.89 -2.36
C ILE A 88 12.35 -36.81 -2.00
N ALA A 89 11.62 -35.88 -2.62
CA ALA A 89 10.19 -35.69 -2.40
C ALA A 89 9.35 -36.94 -2.77
N ARG A 90 9.75 -37.69 -3.80
CA ARG A 90 9.04 -38.88 -4.29
C ARG A 90 9.34 -40.14 -3.48
N GLU A 91 10.48 -40.23 -2.82
CA GLU A 91 10.81 -41.37 -1.96
C GLU A 91 9.89 -41.45 -0.74
N HIS A 92 9.58 -40.30 -0.14
CA HIS A 92 8.84 -40.22 1.12
C HIS A 92 7.41 -39.67 0.95
N GLY A 93 7.06 -39.11 -0.22
CA GLY A 93 5.72 -38.58 -0.44
C GLY A 93 5.37 -38.29 -1.90
N ARG A 94 5.16 -37.01 -2.20
CA ARG A 94 4.69 -36.53 -3.51
C ARG A 94 5.65 -35.50 -4.05
N GLU A 95 5.71 -35.39 -5.37
CA GLU A 95 6.56 -34.41 -6.09
C GLU A 95 6.40 -32.96 -5.60
N VAL A 96 5.19 -32.53 -5.21
CA VAL A 96 4.96 -31.19 -4.63
C VAL A 96 5.74 -30.93 -3.33
N MET A 97 6.19 -31.98 -2.64
CA MET A 97 7.01 -31.87 -1.42
C MET A 97 8.46 -31.47 -1.72
N ARG A 98 8.86 -31.31 -2.99
CA ARG A 98 10.14 -30.67 -3.33
C ARG A 98 10.23 -29.25 -2.77
N ASN A 99 9.09 -28.59 -2.54
CA ASN A 99 9.02 -27.30 -1.86
C ASN A 99 9.59 -27.42 -0.44
N THR A 100 9.17 -28.44 0.29
CA THR A 100 9.66 -28.75 1.64
C THR A 100 11.14 -29.12 1.63
N ALA A 101 11.57 -29.92 0.66
CA ALA A 101 12.98 -30.24 0.48
C ALA A 101 13.81 -28.96 0.23
N GLY A 102 13.38 -28.10 -0.69
CA GLY A 102 14.06 -26.83 -0.99
C GLY A 102 14.14 -25.89 0.21
N VAL A 103 13.10 -25.82 1.05
CA VAL A 103 13.15 -25.08 2.32
C VAL A 103 14.18 -25.70 3.27
N ALA A 104 14.23 -27.03 3.39
CA ALA A 104 15.23 -27.71 4.22
C ALA A 104 16.66 -27.44 3.76
N VAL A 105 16.92 -27.49 2.46
CA VAL A 105 18.22 -27.11 1.86
C VAL A 105 18.57 -25.66 2.19
N THR A 106 17.60 -24.75 2.05
CA THR A 106 17.79 -23.34 2.40
C THR A 106 18.15 -23.19 3.87
N CYS A 107 17.52 -23.95 4.76
CA CYS A 107 17.84 -23.92 6.18
C CYS A 107 19.26 -24.40 6.47
N ALA A 108 19.70 -25.47 5.79
CA ALA A 108 21.04 -26.01 5.96
C ALA A 108 22.13 -25.04 5.52
N ILE A 109 21.91 -24.31 4.42
CA ILE A 109 22.89 -23.37 3.87
C ILE A 109 22.87 -22.02 4.59
N ALA A 110 21.69 -21.50 4.93
CA ALA A 110 21.53 -20.18 5.56
C ALA A 110 21.58 -20.22 7.11
N ASP A 111 22.01 -21.33 7.70
CA ASP A 111 22.08 -21.56 9.16
C ASP A 111 20.75 -21.22 9.89
N ILE A 112 19.63 -21.65 9.32
CA ILE A 112 18.30 -21.50 9.93
C ILE A 112 17.99 -22.75 10.76
N GLU A 113 17.65 -22.53 12.04
CA GLU A 113 17.32 -23.63 12.95
C GLU A 113 16.10 -24.44 12.45
N PRO A 114 16.25 -25.75 12.17
CA PRO A 114 15.18 -26.59 11.63
C PRO A 114 13.89 -26.58 12.46
N ASP A 115 14.02 -26.53 13.79
CA ASP A 115 12.88 -26.60 14.70
C ASP A 115 11.93 -25.41 14.54
N VAL A 116 12.44 -24.24 14.15
CA VAL A 116 11.61 -23.05 13.84
C VAL A 116 10.68 -23.35 12.67
N ILE A 117 11.21 -23.88 11.57
CA ILE A 117 10.43 -24.20 10.37
C ILE A 117 9.49 -25.37 10.61
N LYS A 118 9.93 -26.41 11.32
CA LYS A 118 9.09 -27.57 11.66
C LYS A 118 7.91 -27.19 12.56
N SER A 119 8.09 -26.20 13.44
CA SER A 119 6.97 -25.64 14.22
C SER A 119 5.94 -25.00 13.29
N LEU A 120 6.37 -24.13 12.37
CA LEU A 120 5.47 -23.50 11.39
C LEU A 120 4.76 -24.53 10.50
N MET A 121 5.46 -25.58 10.08
CA MET A 121 4.86 -26.69 9.33
C MET A 121 3.77 -27.38 10.15
N SER A 122 4.00 -27.59 11.45
CA SER A 122 3.03 -28.23 12.34
C SER A 122 1.76 -27.39 12.52
N ASP A 123 1.89 -26.06 12.52
CA ASP A 123 0.76 -25.14 12.63
C ASP A 123 -0.03 -25.04 11.31
N ALA A 124 0.67 -25.04 10.17
CA ALA A 124 0.06 -24.82 8.85
C ALA A 124 -0.48 -26.10 8.19
N MET A 125 0.05 -27.28 8.53
CA MET A 125 -0.24 -28.53 7.82
C MET A 125 -1.08 -29.50 8.66
N PRO A 126 -2.17 -30.07 8.12
CA PRO A 126 -2.89 -31.16 8.78
C PRO A 126 -2.02 -32.40 9.01
N ASP A 127 -2.22 -33.12 10.11
CA ASP A 127 -1.46 -34.32 10.53
C ASP A 127 -1.13 -35.29 9.39
N LYS A 128 -2.11 -35.55 8.50
CA LYS A 128 -2.00 -36.51 7.41
C LYS A 128 -0.90 -36.17 6.40
N ILE A 129 -0.62 -34.88 6.21
CA ILE A 129 0.42 -34.41 5.29
C ILE A 129 1.68 -33.94 6.03
N LEU A 130 1.60 -33.65 7.33
CA LEU A 130 2.73 -33.19 8.14
C LEU A 130 3.85 -34.24 8.20
N GLU A 131 3.53 -35.47 8.61
CA GLU A 131 4.55 -36.50 8.83
C GLU A 131 5.42 -36.79 7.59
N PRO A 132 4.86 -37.02 6.39
CA PRO A 132 5.68 -37.17 5.19
C PRO A 132 6.53 -35.93 4.85
N ASN A 133 6.02 -34.73 5.10
CA ASN A 133 6.77 -33.50 4.86
C ASN A 133 7.94 -33.35 5.85
N LEU A 134 7.75 -33.71 7.12
CA LEU A 134 8.84 -33.70 8.10
C LEU A 134 9.94 -34.69 7.72
N THR A 135 9.57 -35.89 7.24
CA THR A 135 10.57 -36.84 6.73
C THR A 135 11.33 -36.29 5.52
N VAL A 136 10.63 -35.71 4.53
CA VAL A 136 11.27 -35.06 3.37
C VAL A 136 12.19 -33.91 3.81
N PHE A 137 11.77 -33.13 4.81
CA PHE A 137 12.59 -32.06 5.36
C PHE A 137 13.88 -32.60 5.97
N ASP A 138 13.78 -33.62 6.83
CA ASP A 138 14.93 -34.21 7.52
C ASP A 138 15.91 -34.85 6.54
N ASP A 139 15.42 -35.65 5.60
CA ASP A 139 16.26 -36.32 4.61
C ASP A 139 17.00 -35.31 3.71
N ALA A 140 16.33 -34.23 3.29
CA ALA A 140 16.95 -33.18 2.49
C ALA A 140 17.97 -32.36 3.29
N TYR A 141 17.65 -32.02 4.55
CA TYR A 141 18.56 -31.29 5.44
C TYR A 141 19.84 -32.09 5.73
N GLU A 142 19.69 -33.36 6.13
CA GLU A 142 20.81 -34.25 6.45
C GLU A 142 21.69 -34.51 5.23
N MET A 143 21.10 -34.80 4.08
CA MET A 143 21.87 -35.05 2.85
C MET A 143 22.68 -33.83 2.43
N VAL A 144 22.12 -32.62 2.49
CA VAL A 144 22.87 -31.41 2.11
C VAL A 144 24.02 -31.13 3.08
N GLN A 145 23.81 -31.35 4.37
CA GLN A 145 24.86 -31.23 5.40
C GLN A 145 25.99 -32.27 5.22
N GLU A 146 25.69 -33.47 4.72
CA GLU A 146 26.68 -34.54 4.53
C GLU A 146 27.43 -34.46 3.19
N GLU A 147 26.73 -34.07 2.12
CA GLU A 147 27.24 -34.17 0.75
C GLU A 147 27.75 -32.85 0.17
N TYR A 148 27.33 -31.70 0.70
CA TYR A 148 27.68 -30.37 0.19
C TYR A 148 28.43 -29.53 1.23
N ASP A 149 29.19 -28.54 0.74
CA ASP A 149 29.85 -27.55 1.59
C ASP A 149 28.87 -26.41 1.90
N VAL A 150 28.09 -26.56 2.97
CA VAL A 150 27.07 -25.59 3.39
C VAL A 150 27.66 -24.32 4.02
N GLU A 151 28.93 -24.36 4.43
CA GLU A 151 29.65 -23.25 5.07
C GLU A 151 30.43 -22.39 4.04
N ALA A 152 30.43 -22.79 2.76
CA ALA A 152 31.14 -22.08 1.71
C ALA A 152 30.55 -20.68 1.44
N PRO A 153 29.22 -20.47 1.39
CA PRO A 153 28.63 -19.16 1.17
C PRO A 153 28.66 -18.28 2.43
N ASP A 154 28.88 -16.98 2.26
CA ASP A 154 28.77 -16.00 3.35
C ASP A 154 27.31 -15.52 3.51
N VAL A 155 26.40 -16.48 3.71
CA VAL A 155 24.96 -16.21 3.87
C VAL A 155 24.47 -16.89 5.14
N SER A 156 23.93 -16.11 6.07
CA SER A 156 23.32 -16.62 7.30
C SER A 156 22.08 -15.81 7.67
N ALA A 157 21.07 -16.46 8.23
CA ALA A 157 19.91 -15.76 8.76
C ALA A 157 20.32 -14.85 9.94
N PRO A 158 19.83 -13.60 10.00
CA PRO A 158 20.14 -12.72 11.11
C PRO A 158 19.53 -13.26 12.41
N THR A 159 20.28 -13.11 13.49
CA THR A 159 19.82 -13.38 14.86
C THR A 159 19.43 -12.10 15.57
N GLY A 160 18.32 -12.13 16.30
CA GLY A 160 17.79 -10.99 17.07
C GLY A 160 16.59 -11.40 17.93
N GLU A 161 16.19 -10.53 18.85
CA GLU A 161 14.97 -10.64 19.66
C GLU A 161 14.21 -9.31 19.55
N HIS A 162 12.88 -9.37 19.66
CA HIS A 162 12.03 -8.18 19.75
C HIS A 162 11.62 -7.94 21.21
N ASP A 163 11.51 -6.67 21.61
CA ASP A 163 11.10 -6.28 22.96
C ASP A 163 9.63 -6.64 23.26
N GLU A 164 8.82 -6.84 22.22
CA GLU A 164 7.40 -7.19 22.30
C GLU A 164 6.98 -8.15 21.19
N GLU A 165 5.78 -8.72 21.33
CA GLU A 165 5.18 -9.64 20.35
C GLU A 165 5.04 -8.95 18.98
N GLN A 166 5.45 -9.65 17.93
CA GLN A 166 5.33 -9.19 16.55
C GLN A 166 4.21 -9.96 15.84
N VAL A 167 3.53 -9.27 14.93
CA VAL A 167 2.58 -9.87 13.99
C VAL A 167 3.09 -9.65 12.57
N LEU A 168 2.90 -10.66 11.71
CA LEU A 168 3.30 -10.61 10.30
C LEU A 168 2.06 -10.36 9.45
N LEU A 169 2.00 -9.22 8.77
CA LEU A 169 0.83 -8.81 8.00
C LEU A 169 1.17 -7.84 6.86
N SER A 170 0.24 -7.69 5.92
CA SER A 170 0.35 -6.75 4.80
C SER A 170 -0.34 -5.42 5.08
N GLY A 171 -0.12 -4.43 4.23
CA GLY A 171 -0.91 -3.20 4.25
C GLY A 171 -2.40 -3.44 4.04
N SER A 172 -2.78 -4.49 3.29
CA SER A 172 -4.18 -4.87 3.09
C SER A 172 -4.83 -5.35 4.41
N ASP A 173 -4.09 -6.12 5.22
CA ASP A 173 -4.52 -6.51 6.58
C ASP A 173 -4.70 -5.29 7.48
N ALA A 174 -3.69 -4.40 7.51
CA ALA A 174 -3.73 -3.21 8.34
C ALA A 174 -4.91 -2.28 8.02
N ILE A 175 -5.22 -2.07 6.73
CA ILE A 175 -6.40 -1.30 6.29
C ILE A 175 -7.69 -1.99 6.75
N ALA A 176 -7.81 -3.30 6.57
CA ALA A 176 -9.01 -4.04 6.97
C ALA A 176 -9.22 -3.98 8.49
N TYR A 177 -8.17 -4.19 9.29
CA TYR A 177 -8.24 -4.12 10.76
C TYR A 177 -8.53 -2.70 11.26
N GLY A 178 -7.89 -1.68 10.68
CA GLY A 178 -8.20 -0.29 11.00
C GLY A 178 -9.66 0.06 10.72
N ALA A 179 -10.23 -0.45 9.62
CA ALA A 179 -11.65 -0.28 9.31
C ALA A 179 -12.56 -1.00 10.31
N ILE A 180 -12.23 -2.25 10.68
CA ILE A 180 -12.99 -3.04 11.65
C ILE A 180 -13.03 -2.36 13.01
N ASP A 181 -11.87 -1.88 13.48
CA ASP A 181 -11.71 -1.24 14.78
C ASP A 181 -12.39 0.11 14.84
N GLU A 182 -12.40 0.87 13.74
CA GLU A 182 -13.27 2.04 13.62
C GLU A 182 -14.75 1.69 13.44
N GLY A 183 -15.18 0.45 13.66
CA GLY A 183 -16.60 0.11 13.67
C GLY A 183 -17.23 0.00 12.29
N CYS A 184 -16.44 -0.13 11.20
CA CYS A 184 -16.97 -0.45 9.88
C CYS A 184 -17.73 -1.77 9.93
N ARG A 185 -18.98 -1.77 9.46
CA ARG A 185 -19.87 -2.94 9.45
C ARG A 185 -20.53 -3.19 8.11
N PHE A 186 -20.11 -2.46 7.08
CA PHE A 186 -20.59 -2.69 5.72
C PHE A 186 -19.46 -2.50 4.72
N ILE A 187 -19.26 -3.48 3.84
CA ILE A 187 -18.39 -3.34 2.67
C ILE A 187 -19.11 -3.85 1.43
N ALA A 188 -19.04 -3.09 0.34
CA ALA A 188 -19.52 -3.54 -0.97
C ALA A 188 -18.39 -3.43 -1.99
N GLY A 189 -18.28 -4.43 -2.87
CA GLY A 189 -17.09 -4.58 -3.70
C GLY A 189 -17.28 -5.36 -4.98
N TYR A 190 -16.54 -4.96 -6.02
CA TYR A 190 -16.29 -5.79 -7.20
C TYR A 190 -14.81 -6.23 -7.17
N PRO A 191 -14.49 -7.53 -7.26
CA PRO A 191 -13.10 -7.99 -7.15
C PRO A 191 -12.20 -7.44 -8.26
N MET A 192 -11.14 -6.72 -7.87
CA MET A 192 -10.05 -6.31 -8.76
C MET A 192 -8.72 -6.28 -7.99
N THR A 193 -7.68 -6.92 -8.54
CA THR A 193 -6.34 -6.92 -7.93
C THR A 193 -5.73 -5.52 -7.92
N PRO A 194 -5.06 -5.05 -6.85
CA PRO A 194 -4.87 -5.72 -5.56
C PRO A 194 -5.93 -5.48 -4.47
N TRP A 195 -6.89 -4.55 -4.65
CA TRP A 195 -7.86 -4.22 -3.59
C TRP A 195 -8.69 -5.43 -3.09
N THR A 196 -8.86 -6.47 -3.92
CA THR A 196 -9.58 -7.71 -3.56
C THR A 196 -9.10 -8.31 -2.23
N GLU A 197 -7.85 -8.10 -1.83
CA GLU A 197 -7.29 -8.58 -0.58
C GLU A 197 -8.01 -7.96 0.63
N VAL A 198 -8.09 -6.61 0.71
CA VAL A 198 -8.87 -5.89 1.73
C VAL A 198 -10.32 -6.37 1.75
N PHE A 199 -10.94 -6.50 0.56
CA PHE A 199 -12.32 -6.97 0.45
C PHE A 199 -12.50 -8.39 1.01
N THR A 200 -11.53 -9.28 0.76
CA THR A 200 -11.56 -10.67 1.22
C THR A 200 -11.42 -10.74 2.75
N ILE A 201 -10.47 -10.03 3.32
CA ILE A 201 -10.24 -9.98 4.78
C ILE A 201 -11.50 -9.45 5.48
N MET A 202 -12.07 -8.35 4.99
CA MET A 202 -13.32 -7.81 5.52
C MET A 202 -14.49 -8.80 5.37
N THR A 203 -14.64 -9.46 4.21
CA THR A 203 -15.70 -10.45 3.97
C THR A 203 -15.61 -11.65 4.89
N GLN A 204 -14.40 -12.08 5.24
CA GLN A 204 -14.18 -13.18 6.19
C GLN A 204 -14.52 -12.81 7.63
N ASN A 205 -14.23 -11.56 8.04
CA ASN A 205 -14.38 -11.11 9.42
C ASN A 205 -15.76 -10.49 9.75
N LEU A 206 -16.36 -9.74 8.83
CA LEU A 206 -17.59 -8.99 9.10
C LEU A 206 -18.78 -9.83 9.60
N PRO A 207 -19.05 -11.06 9.11
CA PRO A 207 -20.16 -11.86 9.61
C PRO A 207 -20.09 -12.15 11.11
N GLU A 208 -18.88 -12.34 11.65
CA GLU A 208 -18.66 -12.59 13.07
C GLU A 208 -18.83 -11.33 13.93
N LEU A 209 -18.66 -10.16 13.30
CA LEU A 209 -18.75 -8.84 13.92
C LEU A 209 -20.11 -8.16 13.73
N GLY A 210 -21.10 -8.89 13.19
CA GLY A 210 -22.45 -8.39 12.92
C GLY A 210 -22.53 -7.44 11.73
N GLY A 211 -21.51 -7.43 10.86
CA GLY A 211 -21.48 -6.67 9.62
C GLY A 211 -21.94 -7.45 8.40
N ILE A 212 -21.95 -6.77 7.25
CA ILE A 212 -22.39 -7.31 5.96
C ILE A 212 -21.32 -6.99 4.91
N SER A 213 -20.96 -7.99 4.11
CA SER A 213 -20.13 -7.85 2.92
C SER A 213 -20.94 -8.25 1.69
N GLU A 214 -20.97 -7.39 0.67
CA GLU A 214 -21.68 -7.67 -0.58
C GLU A 214 -20.75 -7.61 -1.79
N GLN A 215 -20.64 -8.73 -2.51
CA GLN A 215 -20.03 -8.74 -3.84
C GLN A 215 -21.09 -8.37 -4.88
N VAL A 216 -20.79 -7.36 -5.69
CA VAL A 216 -21.76 -6.77 -6.63
C VAL A 216 -21.34 -6.96 -8.07
N GLU A 217 -22.14 -6.45 -9.00
CA GLU A 217 -21.95 -6.60 -10.45
C GLU A 217 -20.85 -5.72 -11.05
N ASP A 218 -20.57 -4.55 -10.46
CA ASP A 218 -19.57 -3.58 -10.89
C ASP A 218 -19.23 -2.56 -9.77
N GLU A 219 -18.20 -1.74 -10.00
CA GLU A 219 -17.75 -0.72 -9.04
C GLU A 219 -18.75 0.43 -8.84
N ILE A 220 -19.65 0.69 -9.80
CA ILE A 220 -20.70 1.70 -9.66
C ILE A 220 -21.68 1.24 -8.58
N ALA A 221 -22.15 -0.01 -8.69
CA ALA A 221 -23.01 -0.65 -7.70
C ALA A 221 -22.32 -0.73 -6.33
N ALA A 222 -21.01 -1.02 -6.31
CA ALA A 222 -20.25 -1.17 -5.07
C ALA A 222 -20.25 0.13 -4.26
N ALA A 223 -19.81 1.23 -4.89
CA ALA A 223 -19.78 2.53 -4.23
C ALA A 223 -21.19 3.03 -3.90
N ALA A 224 -22.17 2.85 -4.79
CA ALA A 224 -23.55 3.27 -4.54
C ALA A 224 -24.20 2.53 -3.34
N LEU A 225 -23.94 1.24 -3.18
CA LEU A 225 -24.42 0.47 -2.02
C LEU A 225 -23.75 0.91 -0.73
N ALA A 226 -22.44 1.17 -0.74
CA ALA A 226 -21.72 1.67 0.43
C ALA A 226 -22.24 3.05 0.87
N ILE A 227 -22.51 3.96 -0.08
CA ILE A 227 -23.17 5.25 0.17
C ILE A 227 -24.56 5.03 0.81
N GLY A 228 -25.34 4.10 0.27
CA GLY A 228 -26.66 3.75 0.81
C GLY A 228 -26.59 3.22 2.25
N ALA A 229 -25.64 2.33 2.54
CA ALA A 229 -25.40 1.80 3.88
C ALA A 229 -24.97 2.90 4.86
N SER A 230 -24.08 3.80 4.43
CA SER A 230 -23.68 4.95 5.24
C SER A 230 -24.83 5.91 5.52
N HIS A 231 -25.64 6.20 4.51
CA HIS A 231 -26.85 7.00 4.65
C HIS A 231 -27.83 6.37 5.65
N ALA A 232 -27.90 5.04 5.71
CA ALA A 232 -28.72 4.31 6.68
C ALA A 232 -28.15 4.30 8.10
N GLY A 233 -26.90 4.76 8.30
CA GLY A 233 -26.28 4.92 9.62
C GLY A 233 -25.19 3.92 9.97
N VAL A 234 -24.63 3.22 8.98
CA VAL A 234 -23.54 2.25 9.20
C VAL A 234 -22.20 2.86 8.80
N LYS A 235 -21.11 2.55 9.51
CA LYS A 235 -19.76 2.81 9.00
C LYS A 235 -19.49 1.91 7.81
N ALA A 236 -19.30 2.50 6.63
CA ALA A 236 -19.25 1.77 5.37
C ALA A 236 -17.95 2.04 4.61
N MET A 237 -17.52 1.02 3.88
CA MET A 237 -16.36 1.05 3.01
C MET A 237 -16.70 0.51 1.61
N SER A 238 -15.99 0.99 0.61
CA SER A 238 -15.88 0.34 -0.71
C SER A 238 -14.47 0.58 -1.24
N GLY A 239 -14.13 0.02 -2.40
CA GLY A 239 -12.83 0.25 -2.98
C GLY A 239 -12.64 -0.44 -4.32
N SER A 240 -11.54 -0.10 -4.96
CA SER A 240 -11.09 -0.72 -6.20
C SER A 240 -9.62 -0.41 -6.45
N SER A 241 -9.16 -0.60 -7.69
CA SER A 241 -7.92 -0.07 -8.25
C SER A 241 -8.25 0.90 -9.39
N GLY A 242 -7.26 1.59 -9.98
CA GLY A 242 -7.47 2.71 -10.91
C GLY A 242 -8.60 2.55 -11.94
N GLY A 243 -8.68 1.40 -12.62
CA GLY A 243 -9.73 1.14 -13.63
C GLY A 243 -11.15 1.11 -13.06
N GLY A 244 -11.35 0.55 -11.88
CA GLY A 244 -12.65 0.48 -11.22
C GLY A 244 -12.92 1.73 -10.38
N PHE A 245 -11.89 2.34 -9.81
CA PHE A 245 -12.00 3.64 -9.16
C PHE A 245 -12.46 4.74 -10.13
N SER A 246 -12.05 4.65 -11.40
CA SER A 246 -12.58 5.48 -12.48
C SER A 246 -14.10 5.37 -12.63
N LEU A 247 -14.69 4.20 -12.39
CA LEU A 247 -16.15 4.01 -12.41
C LEU A 247 -16.83 4.55 -11.14
N MET A 248 -16.10 4.62 -10.02
CA MET A 248 -16.58 5.18 -8.75
C MET A 248 -16.63 6.72 -8.74
N SER A 249 -16.12 7.38 -9.78
CA SER A 249 -16.06 8.85 -9.89
C SER A 249 -17.42 9.56 -9.71
N GLU A 250 -18.50 9.02 -10.28
CA GLU A 250 -19.85 9.58 -10.14
C GLU A 250 -20.44 9.29 -8.75
N PRO A 251 -20.43 8.04 -8.22
CA PRO A 251 -20.79 7.76 -6.83
C PRO A 251 -20.02 8.61 -5.81
N LEU A 252 -18.73 8.84 -5.98
CA LEU A 252 -17.94 9.71 -5.11
C LEU A 252 -18.52 11.13 -5.09
N GLY A 253 -18.81 11.70 -6.26
CA GLY A 253 -19.47 13.01 -6.35
C GLY A 253 -20.84 13.05 -5.68
N LEU A 254 -21.59 11.94 -5.73
CA LEU A 254 -22.85 11.80 -5.00
C LEU A 254 -22.63 11.80 -3.47
N ALA A 255 -21.60 11.12 -2.98
CA ALA A 255 -21.25 11.11 -1.56
C ALA A 255 -20.85 12.53 -1.08
N GLU A 256 -20.07 13.25 -1.89
CA GLU A 256 -19.65 14.63 -1.61
C GLU A 256 -20.83 15.59 -1.54
N ILE A 257 -21.67 15.62 -2.58
CA ILE A 257 -22.82 16.55 -2.62
C ILE A 257 -23.87 16.22 -1.55
N THR A 258 -24.05 14.95 -1.20
CA THR A 258 -25.00 14.55 -0.15
C THR A 258 -24.41 14.59 1.25
N GLU A 259 -23.12 14.93 1.39
CA GLU A 259 -22.36 14.89 2.64
C GLU A 259 -22.58 13.55 3.36
N THR A 260 -22.45 12.46 2.61
CA THR A 260 -22.54 11.10 3.13
C THR A 260 -21.13 10.62 3.45
N PRO A 261 -20.81 10.32 4.73
CA PRO A 261 -19.49 9.87 5.12
C PRO A 261 -19.19 8.51 4.50
N LEU A 262 -18.00 8.31 3.95
CA LEU A 262 -17.62 7.04 3.31
C LEU A 262 -16.10 6.94 3.29
N VAL A 263 -15.56 5.76 3.56
CA VAL A 263 -14.15 5.48 3.28
C VAL A 263 -14.08 4.67 1.99
N LEU A 264 -13.31 5.16 1.01
CA LEU A 264 -12.97 4.43 -0.19
C LEU A 264 -11.51 3.98 -0.14
N VAL A 265 -11.23 2.79 -0.66
CA VAL A 265 -9.85 2.32 -0.86
C VAL A 265 -9.54 2.39 -2.34
N GLU A 266 -8.46 3.05 -2.69
CA GLU A 266 -7.85 2.95 -4.01
C GLU A 266 -6.51 2.20 -3.85
N ALA A 267 -6.43 1.05 -4.51
CA ALA A 267 -5.28 0.16 -4.49
C ALA A 267 -4.51 0.27 -5.82
N MET A 268 -3.55 1.20 -5.88
CA MET A 268 -2.79 1.56 -7.07
C MET A 268 -2.03 0.35 -7.65
N ARG A 269 -2.05 0.29 -8.97
CA ARG A 269 -1.29 -0.67 -9.77
C ARG A 269 -0.92 -0.04 -11.10
N ALA A 270 0.05 -0.60 -11.80
CA ALA A 270 0.49 -0.07 -13.09
C ALA A 270 -0.66 0.03 -14.10
N GLY A 271 -0.91 1.25 -14.58
CA GLY A 271 -1.88 1.59 -15.62
C GLY A 271 -1.23 1.83 -16.98
N PRO A 272 -1.91 2.55 -17.91
CA PRO A 272 -3.32 2.94 -17.89
C PRO A 272 -4.24 1.76 -18.27
N SER A 273 -5.56 1.94 -18.10
CA SER A 273 -6.57 0.90 -18.41
C SER A 273 -6.32 -0.37 -17.57
N THR A 274 -6.34 -1.57 -18.16
CA THR A 274 -5.97 -2.81 -17.45
C THR A 274 -4.53 -2.77 -16.95
N GLY A 275 -3.63 -2.11 -17.69
CA GLY A 275 -2.20 -2.00 -17.39
C GLY A 275 -1.54 -3.34 -17.07
N MET A 276 -0.78 -3.39 -15.98
CA MET A 276 -0.19 -4.61 -15.42
C MET A 276 -0.81 -4.91 -14.05
N PRO A 277 -1.89 -5.72 -13.99
CA PRO A 277 -2.69 -5.90 -12.76
C PRO A 277 -1.95 -6.39 -11.51
N THR A 278 -0.77 -6.98 -11.70
CA THR A 278 0.05 -7.58 -10.64
C THR A 278 1.34 -6.81 -10.39
N LYS A 279 1.46 -5.57 -10.89
CA LYS A 279 2.67 -4.76 -10.75
C LYS A 279 2.37 -3.44 -10.04
N PRO A 280 3.23 -2.99 -9.13
CA PRO A 280 3.05 -1.74 -8.41
C PRO A 280 3.36 -0.54 -9.30
N GLU A 281 2.63 0.54 -9.08
CA GLU A 281 2.87 1.87 -9.62
C GLU A 281 2.07 2.86 -8.76
N GLN A 282 2.50 4.13 -8.72
CA GLN A 282 1.89 5.20 -7.94
C GLN A 282 1.29 6.29 -8.85
N SER A 283 0.73 5.87 -9.99
CA SER A 283 0.30 6.76 -11.08
C SER A 283 -1.19 7.15 -11.05
N ASP A 284 -1.92 6.78 -9.99
CA ASP A 284 -3.32 7.15 -9.78
C ASP A 284 -3.50 8.34 -8.81
N LEU A 285 -2.41 8.93 -8.28
CA LEU A 285 -2.48 10.04 -7.32
C LEU A 285 -3.34 11.20 -7.82
N GLU A 286 -3.02 11.78 -8.99
CA GLU A 286 -3.81 12.88 -9.56
C GLU A 286 -5.25 12.46 -9.87
N HIS A 287 -5.46 11.21 -10.30
CA HIS A 287 -6.80 10.69 -10.54
C HIS A 287 -7.63 10.71 -9.26
N VAL A 288 -7.10 10.20 -8.16
CA VAL A 288 -7.76 10.17 -6.84
C VAL A 288 -8.05 11.57 -6.32
N LEU A 289 -7.08 12.48 -6.43
CA LEU A 289 -7.21 13.85 -5.94
C LEU A 289 -8.26 14.65 -6.71
N TYR A 290 -8.42 14.40 -8.01
CA TYR A 290 -9.21 15.28 -8.89
C TYR A 290 -10.35 14.59 -9.65
N THR A 291 -10.66 13.34 -9.34
CA THR A 291 -11.83 12.67 -9.94
C THR A 291 -13.15 13.27 -9.45
N SER A 292 -14.26 12.97 -10.12
CA SER A 292 -15.59 13.58 -9.97
C SER A 292 -15.73 15.01 -10.51
N GLN A 293 -16.96 15.39 -10.82
CA GLN A 293 -17.30 16.66 -11.46
C GLN A 293 -17.39 17.84 -10.49
N GLY A 294 -16.91 19.00 -10.94
CA GLY A 294 -16.97 20.26 -10.18
C GLY A 294 -15.84 20.39 -9.16
N ASP A 295 -15.94 21.39 -8.29
CA ASP A 295 -15.05 21.53 -7.14
C ASP A 295 -15.47 20.50 -6.08
N SER A 296 -14.86 19.33 -6.16
CA SER A 296 -15.05 18.22 -5.24
C SER A 296 -14.23 18.38 -3.96
N HIS A 297 -14.62 17.69 -2.89
CA HIS A 297 -13.94 17.78 -1.60
C HIS A 297 -13.91 16.40 -0.91
N ARG A 298 -12.69 15.95 -0.62
CA ARG A 298 -12.41 14.65 -0.01
C ARG A 298 -11.13 14.72 0.77
N ILE A 299 -10.89 13.69 1.56
CA ILE A 299 -9.65 13.50 2.31
C ILE A 299 -8.91 12.33 1.72
N VAL A 300 -7.59 12.41 1.63
CA VAL A 300 -6.76 11.35 1.04
C VAL A 300 -5.52 11.15 1.91
N PHE A 301 -5.37 9.94 2.42
CA PHE A 301 -4.18 9.44 3.09
C PHE A 301 -3.48 8.41 2.20
N ALA A 302 -2.15 8.45 2.15
CA ALA A 302 -1.30 7.54 1.40
C ALA A 302 -0.21 6.94 2.31
N PRO A 303 -0.55 5.94 3.14
CA PRO A 303 0.35 5.39 4.15
C PRO A 303 1.60 4.76 3.50
N GLY A 304 2.76 4.93 4.15
CA GLY A 304 4.03 4.34 3.70
C GLY A 304 4.33 2.97 4.28
N THR A 305 3.72 2.63 5.42
CA THR A 305 3.95 1.38 6.16
C THR A 305 2.64 0.72 6.57
N ALA A 306 2.69 -0.56 6.97
CA ALA A 306 1.50 -1.26 7.47
C ALA A 306 0.97 -0.62 8.77
N ALA A 307 1.86 -0.16 9.67
CA ALA A 307 1.46 0.55 10.89
C ALA A 307 0.75 1.87 10.56
N GLU A 308 1.30 2.67 9.65
CA GLU A 308 0.62 3.88 9.15
C GLU A 308 -0.72 3.56 8.49
N ALA A 309 -0.80 2.47 7.71
CA ALA A 309 -2.04 2.09 7.04
C ALA A 309 -3.16 1.76 8.04
N TYR A 310 -2.83 1.15 9.17
CA TYR A 310 -3.77 0.96 10.28
C TYR A 310 -4.24 2.32 10.84
N TYR A 311 -3.32 3.15 11.36
CA TYR A 311 -3.67 4.41 12.01
C TYR A 311 -4.36 5.40 11.08
N GLN A 312 -3.92 5.51 9.84
CA GLN A 312 -4.48 6.44 8.86
C GLN A 312 -5.82 5.94 8.31
N THR A 313 -6.05 4.62 8.21
CA THR A 313 -7.40 4.11 7.94
C THR A 313 -8.33 4.48 9.09
N ARG A 314 -7.86 4.37 10.34
CA ARG A 314 -8.67 4.77 11.49
C ARG A 314 -9.03 6.25 11.44
N LYS A 315 -8.02 7.11 11.23
CA LYS A 315 -8.20 8.55 11.07
C LYS A 315 -9.11 8.89 9.88
N ALA A 316 -9.03 8.17 8.77
CA ALA A 316 -9.91 8.35 7.61
C ALA A 316 -11.39 8.16 7.96
N PHE A 317 -11.73 7.14 8.78
CA PHE A 317 -13.09 6.95 9.28
C PHE A 317 -13.53 8.04 10.26
N GLN A 318 -12.65 8.42 11.21
CA GLN A 318 -12.93 9.49 12.17
C GLN A 318 -13.30 10.77 11.43
N ILE A 319 -12.42 11.25 10.55
CA ILE A 319 -12.65 12.45 9.75
C ILE A 319 -13.88 12.30 8.85
N ALA A 320 -14.04 11.15 8.18
CA ALA A 320 -15.17 10.93 7.28
C ALA A 320 -16.49 11.17 8.03
N TYR A 321 -16.66 10.58 9.22
CA TYR A 321 -17.90 10.62 9.98
C TYR A 321 -18.08 11.91 10.79
N GLU A 322 -17.02 12.48 11.34
CA GLU A 322 -17.06 13.75 12.06
C GLU A 322 -17.39 14.92 11.13
N TYR A 323 -16.74 14.99 9.96
CA TYR A 323 -16.95 16.06 8.99
C TYR A 323 -17.97 15.74 7.91
N GLN A 324 -18.45 14.49 7.85
CA GLN A 324 -19.41 14.04 6.84
C GLN A 324 -18.89 14.30 5.42
N ILE A 325 -17.68 13.80 5.16
CA ILE A 325 -16.93 13.95 3.91
C ILE A 325 -16.42 12.57 3.48
N PRO A 326 -16.30 12.28 2.17
CA PRO A 326 -15.62 11.07 1.74
C PRO A 326 -14.12 11.15 2.05
N SER A 327 -13.58 10.06 2.58
CA SER A 327 -12.14 9.87 2.80
C SER A 327 -11.65 8.72 1.92
N ILE A 328 -10.39 8.78 1.51
CA ILE A 328 -9.76 7.79 0.63
C ILE A 328 -8.46 7.34 1.29
N VAL A 329 -8.26 6.02 1.33
CA VAL A 329 -6.96 5.41 1.63
C VAL A 329 -6.36 4.97 0.31
N LEU A 330 -5.20 5.56 -0.02
CA LEU A 330 -4.48 5.38 -1.27
C LEU A 330 -3.21 4.57 -1.01
N TYR A 331 -3.15 3.33 -1.47
CA TYR A 331 -1.96 2.49 -1.29
C TYR A 331 -1.67 1.73 -2.57
N ASP A 332 -0.46 1.21 -2.74
CA ASP A 332 -0.08 0.48 -3.95
C ASP A 332 0.08 -1.03 -3.72
N GLN A 333 0.20 -1.76 -4.82
CA GLN A 333 0.38 -3.21 -4.82
C GLN A 333 1.59 -3.69 -4.02
N LYS A 334 2.65 -2.87 -3.85
CA LYS A 334 3.81 -3.24 -3.03
C LYS A 334 3.37 -3.33 -1.58
N LEU A 335 2.84 -2.24 -1.01
CA LEU A 335 2.39 -2.21 0.38
C LEU A 335 1.26 -3.22 0.64
N GLY A 336 0.41 -3.47 -0.37
CA GLY A 336 -0.65 -4.46 -0.23
C GLY A 336 -0.20 -5.91 -0.24
N GLY A 337 0.86 -6.26 -0.98
CA GLY A 337 1.31 -7.64 -1.12
C GLY A 337 2.55 -8.00 -0.29
N GLU A 338 3.28 -7.01 0.23
CA GLU A 338 4.44 -7.22 1.08
C GLU A 338 4.00 -7.55 2.52
N LEU A 339 4.65 -8.56 3.11
CA LEU A 339 4.46 -8.90 4.52
C LEU A 339 5.57 -8.27 5.34
N SER A 340 5.18 -7.60 6.43
CA SER A 340 6.11 -6.95 7.35
C SER A 340 5.79 -7.34 8.79
N ASN A 341 6.84 -7.41 9.62
CA ASN A 341 6.68 -7.55 11.06
C ASN A 341 6.28 -6.20 11.63
N VAL A 342 5.17 -6.19 12.36
CA VAL A 342 4.64 -5.01 13.05
C VAL A 342 4.47 -5.38 14.52
N PRO A 343 4.83 -4.50 15.47
CA PRO A 343 4.54 -4.73 16.88
C PRO A 343 3.04 -4.91 17.11
N ALA A 344 2.66 -5.94 17.89
CA ALA A 344 1.26 -6.22 18.19
C ALA A 344 0.55 -5.02 18.85
N SER A 345 1.30 -4.22 19.62
CA SER A 345 0.81 -3.00 20.27
C SER A 345 0.31 -1.91 19.32
N VAL A 346 0.68 -1.97 18.03
CA VAL A 346 0.08 -1.10 16.99
C VAL A 346 -1.44 -1.25 16.93
N PHE A 347 -1.95 -2.44 17.25
CA PHE A 347 -3.36 -2.81 17.19
C PHE A 347 -4.07 -2.76 18.56
N ASP A 348 -3.43 -2.19 19.59
CA ASP A 348 -3.98 -2.08 20.96
C ASP A 348 -4.88 -0.84 21.15
N GLU A 349 -5.45 -0.32 20.06
CA GLU A 349 -6.31 0.86 20.08
C GLU A 349 -7.78 0.47 20.28
N GLU A 350 -8.46 1.12 21.24
CA GLU A 350 -9.86 0.82 21.56
C GLU A 350 -10.78 1.00 20.33
N PRO A 351 -11.66 0.04 20.02
CA PRO A 351 -12.59 0.16 18.89
C PRO A 351 -13.52 1.37 19.02
N ASN A 352 -13.74 2.09 17.92
CA ASN A 352 -14.55 3.30 17.87
C ASN A 352 -15.78 3.15 16.96
N ALA A 353 -16.95 2.87 17.55
CA ALA A 353 -18.21 2.78 16.82
C ALA A 353 -18.94 4.13 16.63
N ASP A 354 -18.35 5.26 17.05
CA ASP A 354 -19.00 6.58 16.99
C ASP A 354 -19.28 7.02 15.55
N LEU A 355 -20.49 7.50 15.28
CA LEU A 355 -20.92 8.00 13.98
C LEU A 355 -20.68 9.50 13.80
N GLY A 356 -20.01 10.15 14.76
CA GLY A 356 -19.69 11.57 14.74
C GLY A 356 -20.94 12.43 14.90
N SER A 357 -21.11 13.41 14.01
CA SER A 357 -22.17 14.43 14.09
C SER A 357 -23.56 13.90 13.70
N VAL A 358 -24.09 12.90 14.41
CA VAL A 358 -25.43 12.31 14.26
C VAL A 358 -26.32 12.67 15.43
N LEU A 359 -27.50 13.23 15.14
CA LEU A 359 -28.47 13.61 16.17
C LEU A 359 -29.30 12.42 16.67
N THR A 360 -29.60 12.43 17.95
CA THR A 360 -30.64 11.59 18.56
C THR A 360 -32.04 12.12 18.24
N GLU A 361 -33.09 11.30 18.42
CA GLU A 361 -34.48 11.77 18.26
C GLU A 361 -34.84 12.93 19.19
N ALA A 362 -34.24 12.99 20.38
CA ALA A 362 -34.48 14.09 21.32
C ALA A 362 -33.86 15.40 20.83
N GLU A 363 -32.62 15.35 20.34
CA GLU A 363 -31.93 16.54 19.80
C GLU A 363 -32.59 17.03 18.50
N LEU A 364 -33.17 16.12 17.71
CA LEU A 364 -33.94 16.48 16.53
C LEU A 364 -35.20 17.30 16.85
N GLU A 365 -35.77 17.23 18.06
CA GLU A 365 -36.95 18.05 18.39
C GLU A 365 -36.62 19.56 18.43
N ASP A 366 -35.39 19.90 18.83
CA ASP A 366 -34.90 21.27 18.96
C ASP A 366 -34.08 21.73 17.73
N ALA A 367 -33.78 20.82 16.80
CA ALA A 367 -32.97 21.12 15.62
C ALA A 367 -33.73 22.00 14.60
N PRO A 368 -33.03 22.74 13.71
CA PRO A 368 -33.68 23.61 12.74
C PRO A 368 -34.58 22.86 11.76
N HIS A 369 -35.82 23.34 11.61
CA HIS A 369 -36.80 22.85 10.63
C HIS A 369 -37.27 23.99 9.72
N ASP A 370 -37.64 23.67 8.48
CA ASP A 370 -38.35 24.61 7.61
C ASP A 370 -39.78 24.88 8.08
N ASP A 371 -40.46 25.86 7.47
CA ASP A 371 -41.84 26.23 7.81
C ASP A 371 -42.85 25.07 7.64
N SER A 372 -42.48 24.01 6.92
CA SER A 372 -43.28 22.80 6.73
C SER A 372 -42.96 21.68 7.73
N GLY A 373 -42.03 21.92 8.66
CA GLY A 373 -41.58 20.96 9.66
C GLY A 373 -40.63 19.90 9.10
N LYS A 374 -39.87 20.18 8.04
CA LYS A 374 -38.80 19.28 7.56
C LYS A 374 -37.46 19.69 8.16
N TYR A 375 -36.68 18.70 8.59
CA TYR A 375 -35.35 18.92 9.15
C TYR A 375 -34.43 19.57 8.13
N GLN A 376 -33.69 20.60 8.55
CA GLN A 376 -32.68 21.25 7.73
C GLN A 376 -31.35 20.50 7.87
N ARG A 377 -31.15 19.49 7.03
CA ARG A 377 -29.95 18.65 6.99
C ARG A 377 -28.71 19.41 6.51
N PHE A 378 -28.86 20.40 5.64
CA PHE A 378 -27.78 21.08 4.91
C PHE A 378 -27.73 22.58 5.24
N GLN A 379 -27.68 22.90 6.53
CA GLN A 379 -27.72 24.27 7.06
C GLN A 379 -26.56 25.10 6.48
N HIS A 380 -26.75 26.40 6.27
CA HIS A 380 -25.71 27.26 5.68
C HIS A 380 -24.63 27.66 6.70
N ASP A 381 -25.04 28.01 7.92
CA ASP A 381 -24.16 28.49 8.98
C ASP A 381 -24.04 27.44 10.09
N THR A 382 -22.92 26.72 10.11
CA THR A 382 -22.65 25.68 11.11
C THR A 382 -21.22 25.79 11.62
N GLU A 383 -20.98 25.28 12.82
CA GLU A 383 -19.62 25.11 13.33
C GLU A 383 -18.88 24.11 12.43
N ASN A 384 -17.62 24.43 12.15
CA ASN A 384 -16.71 23.65 11.29
C ASN A 384 -17.21 23.30 9.87
N GLY A 385 -18.28 23.94 9.40
CA GLY A 385 -18.96 23.58 8.15
C GLY A 385 -19.76 22.27 8.21
N VAL A 386 -19.88 21.64 9.39
CA VAL A 386 -20.56 20.36 9.58
C VAL A 386 -22.00 20.59 10.02
N SER A 387 -22.95 20.19 9.19
CA SER A 387 -24.36 20.19 9.55
C SER A 387 -24.74 18.81 10.10
N PRO A 388 -25.24 18.69 11.35
CA PRO A 388 -25.55 17.39 11.94
C PRO A 388 -26.54 16.59 11.08
N ARG A 389 -26.38 15.27 11.04
CA ARG A 389 -27.24 14.39 10.25
C ARG A 389 -28.24 13.63 11.12
N SER A 390 -29.38 13.32 10.53
CA SER A 390 -30.32 12.32 11.04
C SER A 390 -30.17 11.02 10.26
N LEU A 391 -30.63 9.93 10.85
CA LEU A 391 -30.72 8.61 10.25
C LEU A 391 -32.16 8.28 9.81
N PRO A 392 -32.35 7.54 8.71
CA PRO A 392 -33.65 7.06 8.30
C PRO A 392 -34.39 6.33 9.43
N GLY A 393 -35.66 6.70 9.64
CA GLY A 393 -36.51 6.12 10.68
C GLY A 393 -36.64 6.96 11.95
N GLN A 394 -35.72 7.91 12.20
CA GLN A 394 -35.84 8.83 13.33
C GLN A 394 -36.98 9.83 13.14
N LYS A 395 -37.81 10.00 14.17
CA LYS A 395 -38.87 11.01 14.19
C LYS A 395 -38.28 12.42 14.13
N GLY A 396 -38.89 13.30 13.34
CA GLY A 396 -38.40 14.69 13.15
C GLY A 396 -37.27 14.80 12.11
N GLY A 397 -36.40 13.80 11.98
CA GLY A 397 -35.22 13.85 11.11
C GLY A 397 -35.45 13.65 9.61
N ARG A 398 -36.64 13.87 9.06
CA ARG A 398 -36.88 13.63 7.62
C ARG A 398 -36.32 14.76 6.76
N TYR A 399 -35.40 14.43 5.86
CA TYR A 399 -34.87 15.33 4.83
C TYR A 399 -34.83 14.64 3.45
N LEU A 400 -34.47 15.38 2.40
CA LEU A 400 -34.21 14.86 1.05
C LEU A 400 -32.72 14.91 0.75
N ALA A 401 -32.07 13.78 0.48
CA ALA A 401 -30.74 13.75 -0.12
C ALA A 401 -30.86 13.76 -1.65
N THR A 402 -30.10 14.60 -2.34
CA THR A 402 -30.15 14.69 -3.81
C THR A 402 -28.78 15.06 -4.37
N GLY A 403 -28.47 14.55 -5.56
CA GLY A 403 -27.25 14.90 -6.30
C GLY A 403 -27.24 16.32 -6.89
N ASN A 404 -28.38 17.03 -6.87
CA ASN A 404 -28.45 18.42 -7.28
C ASN A 404 -28.01 19.35 -6.15
N GLU A 405 -27.61 20.58 -6.50
CA GLU A 405 -27.51 21.64 -5.48
C GLU A 405 -28.87 21.85 -4.79
N HIS A 406 -28.83 22.08 -3.48
CA HIS A 406 -30.02 21.99 -2.65
C HIS A 406 -30.02 23.06 -1.55
N MET A 407 -31.24 23.43 -1.15
CA MET A 407 -31.48 24.29 0.01
C MET A 407 -31.29 23.51 1.33
N PRO A 408 -31.30 24.16 2.51
CA PRO A 408 -31.06 23.48 3.77
C PRO A 408 -31.94 22.27 4.09
N ALA A 409 -33.19 22.26 3.64
CA ALA A 409 -34.11 21.13 3.78
C ALA A 409 -33.89 19.98 2.75
N GLY A 410 -32.92 20.14 1.84
CA GLY A 410 -32.55 19.14 0.82
C GLY A 410 -33.28 19.22 -0.51
N HIS A 411 -34.19 20.19 -0.70
CA HIS A 411 -34.87 20.39 -1.99
C HIS A 411 -33.97 21.11 -2.98
N ILE A 412 -34.11 20.78 -4.27
CA ILE A 412 -33.32 21.34 -5.36
C ILE A 412 -33.40 22.88 -5.35
N SER A 413 -32.24 23.55 -5.51
CA SER A 413 -32.15 25.00 -5.57
C SER A 413 -31.12 25.44 -6.59
N GLU A 414 -31.52 26.36 -7.47
CA GLU A 414 -30.65 27.02 -8.46
C GLU A 414 -30.35 28.49 -8.07
N SER A 415 -30.69 28.90 -6.84
CA SER A 415 -30.41 30.26 -6.37
C SER A 415 -28.90 30.49 -6.29
N PRO A 416 -28.38 31.59 -6.87
CA PRO A 416 -26.98 31.97 -6.76
C PRO A 416 -26.50 32.09 -5.32
N GLU A 417 -27.33 32.68 -4.44
CA GLU A 417 -27.01 32.85 -3.02
C GLU A 417 -26.90 31.51 -2.30
N ASN A 418 -27.83 30.58 -2.56
CA ASN A 418 -27.76 29.23 -2.02
C ASN A 418 -26.50 28.50 -2.49
N ARG A 419 -26.17 28.60 -3.78
CA ARG A 419 -24.99 27.94 -4.34
C ARG A 419 -23.70 28.43 -3.66
N VAL A 420 -23.57 29.74 -3.46
CA VAL A 420 -22.40 30.32 -2.77
C VAL A 420 -22.33 29.84 -1.32
N ALA A 421 -23.44 29.91 -0.58
CA ALA A 421 -23.47 29.49 0.83
C ALA A 421 -23.10 28.00 1.00
N GLN A 422 -23.70 27.14 0.18
CA GLN A 422 -23.45 25.70 0.25
C GLN A 422 -22.02 25.33 -0.15
N MET A 423 -21.49 25.98 -1.20
CA MET A 423 -20.12 25.71 -1.64
C MET A 423 -19.10 26.16 -0.59
N ASN A 424 -19.25 27.38 -0.06
CA ASN A 424 -18.36 27.90 0.98
C ASN A 424 -18.35 27.01 2.23
N ARG A 425 -19.53 26.55 2.68
CA ARG A 425 -19.64 25.63 3.82
C ARG A 425 -18.90 24.31 3.59
N ARG A 426 -19.08 23.71 2.41
CA ARG A 426 -18.41 22.44 2.08
C ARG A 426 -16.90 22.59 2.02
N MET A 427 -16.39 23.71 1.48
CA MET A 427 -14.96 24.01 1.48
C MET A 427 -14.42 24.31 2.89
N GLN A 428 -15.21 24.97 3.74
CA GLN A 428 -14.83 25.26 5.12
C GLN A 428 -14.47 23.98 5.89
N LYS A 429 -15.11 22.84 5.59
CA LYS A 429 -14.76 21.54 6.21
C LYS A 429 -13.30 21.18 5.95
N VAL A 430 -12.82 21.34 4.73
CA VAL A 430 -11.44 21.00 4.34
C VAL A 430 -10.44 21.84 5.12
N ASP A 431 -10.72 23.13 5.30
CA ASP A 431 -9.87 24.04 6.09
C ASP A 431 -9.81 23.63 7.57
N ASN A 432 -10.95 23.22 8.15
CA ASN A 432 -10.98 22.77 9.55
C ASN A 432 -10.30 21.41 9.73
N ILE A 433 -10.47 20.50 8.77
CA ILE A 433 -9.79 19.20 8.79
C ILE A 433 -8.27 19.40 8.74
N ARG A 434 -7.76 20.33 7.90
CA ARG A 434 -6.33 20.65 7.89
C ARG A 434 -5.87 21.16 9.27
N ALA A 435 -6.63 22.07 9.89
CA ALA A 435 -6.30 22.60 11.21
C ALA A 435 -6.34 21.54 12.31
N GLU A 436 -7.22 20.55 12.21
CA GLU A 436 -7.28 19.41 13.12
C GLU A 436 -6.08 18.47 12.93
N LEU A 437 -5.75 18.13 11.69
CA LEU A 437 -4.60 17.30 11.36
C LEU A 437 -3.28 17.95 11.85
N ASP A 438 -3.15 19.27 11.71
CA ASP A 438 -2.00 20.02 12.25
C ASP A 438 -1.91 19.98 13.79
N ALA A 439 -3.03 19.71 14.48
CA ALA A 439 -3.11 19.69 15.95
C ALA A 439 -2.96 18.29 16.55
N ASP A 440 -3.41 17.25 15.84
CA ASP A 440 -3.46 15.87 16.34
C ASP A 440 -2.11 15.15 16.34
N GLY A 441 -1.16 15.56 15.49
CA GLY A 441 0.18 14.98 15.43
C GLY A 441 0.77 14.94 14.02
N GLU A 442 1.97 14.37 13.89
CA GLU A 442 2.65 14.24 12.60
C GLU A 442 2.25 12.90 11.95
N PHE A 443 1.51 12.96 10.84
CA PHE A 443 1.20 11.79 9.99
C PHE A 443 2.30 11.51 8.96
N ASN A 444 3.24 12.44 8.82
CA ASN A 444 4.35 12.39 7.88
C ASN A 444 5.63 12.01 8.63
N THR A 445 6.53 11.32 7.94
CA THR A 445 7.72 10.74 8.53
C THR A 445 8.94 11.59 8.17
N VAL A 446 9.68 12.05 9.18
CA VAL A 446 11.00 12.68 9.00
C VAL A 446 12.06 11.69 9.48
N TYR A 447 13.09 11.47 8.65
CA TYR A 447 14.17 10.53 8.95
C TYR A 447 15.53 11.12 8.57
N GLY A 448 16.56 10.86 9.38
CA GLY A 448 17.91 11.40 9.19
C GLY A 448 18.24 12.59 10.09
N ASP A 449 19.43 13.18 9.89
CA ASP A 449 19.92 14.32 10.70
C ASP A 449 19.13 15.60 10.37
N GLU A 450 18.72 16.36 11.38
CA GLU A 450 17.96 17.61 11.23
C GLU A 450 18.76 18.65 10.43
N ASP A 451 20.09 18.66 10.59
CA ASP A 451 21.02 19.60 9.97
C ASP A 451 21.49 19.14 8.57
N ALA A 452 20.85 18.14 7.96
CA ALA A 452 21.26 17.62 6.66
C ALA A 452 21.05 18.62 5.51
N ASP A 453 22.01 18.68 4.59
CA ASP A 453 22.03 19.65 3.48
C ASP A 453 21.13 19.24 2.30
N LEU A 454 20.86 17.94 2.11
CA LEU A 454 20.12 17.40 0.96
C LEU A 454 18.89 16.59 1.43
N GLY A 455 17.84 16.60 0.61
CA GLY A 455 16.57 15.94 0.92
C GLY A 455 16.18 14.83 -0.06
N LEU A 456 15.63 13.72 0.45
CA LEU A 456 14.78 12.80 -0.32
C LEU A 456 13.33 13.01 0.10
N ILE A 457 12.41 13.07 -0.86
CA ILE A 457 10.97 13.21 -0.57
C ILE A 457 10.21 12.12 -1.30
N THR A 458 9.30 11.44 -0.60
CA THR A 458 8.46 10.40 -1.19
C THR A 458 7.06 10.38 -0.58
N PHE A 459 6.19 9.54 -1.13
CA PHE A 459 4.91 9.16 -0.53
C PHE A 459 4.66 7.66 -0.70
N GLY A 460 3.80 7.11 0.16
CA GLY A 460 3.40 5.70 0.08
C GLY A 460 4.57 4.73 0.27
N SER A 461 4.47 3.57 -0.37
CA SER A 461 5.27 2.37 -0.06
C SER A 461 6.79 2.48 -0.25
N GLN A 462 7.30 3.60 -0.76
CA GLN A 462 8.74 3.81 -0.96
C GLN A 462 9.45 4.37 0.28
N GLN A 463 8.73 4.70 1.36
CA GLN A 463 9.28 5.31 2.57
C GLN A 463 10.50 4.54 3.11
N GLY A 464 10.38 3.25 3.40
CA GLY A 464 11.51 2.48 3.90
C GLY A 464 12.67 2.37 2.90
N THR A 465 12.38 2.37 1.60
CA THR A 465 13.40 2.30 0.54
C THR A 465 14.22 3.59 0.46
N VAL A 466 13.60 4.77 0.61
CA VAL A 466 14.34 6.05 0.64
C VAL A 466 15.09 6.25 1.96
N GLU A 467 14.59 5.72 3.08
CA GLU A 467 15.30 5.75 4.37
C GLU A 467 16.58 4.94 4.30
N GLU A 468 16.53 3.73 3.74
CA GLU A 468 17.71 2.88 3.54
C GLU A 468 18.70 3.51 2.53
N ALA A 469 18.21 4.11 1.44
CA ALA A 469 19.07 4.85 0.52
C ALA A 469 19.76 6.04 1.20
N ALA A 470 19.07 6.77 2.09
CA ALA A 470 19.65 7.86 2.86
C ALA A 470 20.74 7.35 3.83
N ASP A 471 20.52 6.20 4.49
CA ASP A 471 21.53 5.55 5.33
C ASP A 471 22.80 5.26 4.52
N VAL A 472 22.67 4.64 3.34
CA VAL A 472 23.79 4.34 2.44
C VAL A 472 24.50 5.61 1.95
N LEU A 473 23.76 6.67 1.59
CA LEU A 473 24.35 7.94 1.15
C LEU A 473 25.12 8.63 2.29
N ASN A 474 24.58 8.62 3.50
CA ASN A 474 25.24 9.20 4.68
C ASN A 474 26.51 8.40 5.05
N GLU A 475 26.50 7.07 4.94
CA GLU A 475 27.69 6.24 5.11
C GLU A 475 28.79 6.54 4.08
N LYS A 476 28.40 6.90 2.85
CA LYS A 476 29.32 7.39 1.79
C LYS A 476 29.82 8.82 2.03
N GLY A 477 29.34 9.50 3.07
CA GLY A 477 29.78 10.84 3.47
C GLY A 477 28.96 12.00 2.91
N HIS A 478 27.79 11.72 2.35
CA HIS A 478 26.80 12.75 2.02
C HIS A 478 26.03 13.19 3.28
N SER A 479 25.23 14.24 3.16
CA SER A 479 24.39 14.76 4.24
C SER A 479 22.93 14.80 3.78
N VAL A 480 22.20 13.71 4.03
CA VAL A 480 20.88 13.44 3.45
C VAL A 480 19.86 13.13 4.54
N LYS A 481 18.69 13.77 4.47
CA LYS A 481 17.50 13.45 5.25
C LYS A 481 16.30 13.18 4.37
N VAL A 482 15.25 12.61 4.94
CA VAL A 482 14.07 12.10 4.24
C VAL A 482 12.80 12.73 4.79
N LEU A 483 11.85 13.03 3.90
CA LEU A 483 10.46 13.30 4.22
C LEU A 483 9.53 12.32 3.49
N GLY A 484 8.86 11.45 4.24
CA GLY A 484 7.72 10.66 3.77
C GLY A 484 6.41 11.41 4.02
N VAL A 485 5.69 11.78 2.97
CA VAL A 485 4.40 12.47 3.07
C VAL A 485 3.27 11.47 2.87
N SER A 486 2.35 11.37 3.81
CA SER A 486 1.16 10.53 3.72
C SER A 486 -0.12 11.33 3.50
N GLU A 487 -0.14 12.60 3.90
CA GLU A 487 -1.31 13.47 3.77
C GLU A 487 -1.40 14.09 2.36
N MET A 488 -2.23 13.52 1.49
CA MET A 488 -2.33 13.98 0.10
C MET A 488 -3.40 15.06 -0.08
N MET A 489 -4.49 15.01 0.70
CA MET A 489 -5.56 16.01 0.69
C MET A 489 -6.27 16.04 2.06
N PRO A 490 -6.32 17.19 2.76
CA PRO A 490 -5.63 18.44 2.48
C PRO A 490 -4.11 18.30 2.69
N PHE A 491 -3.33 18.87 1.78
CA PHE A 491 -1.87 18.76 1.78
C PHE A 491 -1.20 19.51 2.96
N PRO A 492 -0.17 18.96 3.63
CA PRO A 492 0.50 19.53 4.81
C PRO A 492 1.53 20.60 4.40
N LYS A 493 1.03 21.75 3.91
CA LYS A 493 1.86 22.78 3.28
C LYS A 493 3.02 23.26 4.14
N GLN A 494 2.76 23.54 5.42
CA GLN A 494 3.77 24.12 6.29
C GLN A 494 4.91 23.14 6.54
N GLN A 495 4.61 21.87 6.85
CA GLN A 495 5.63 20.86 7.12
C GLN A 495 6.51 20.59 5.89
N VAL A 496 5.91 20.49 4.70
CA VAL A 496 6.68 20.26 3.46
C VAL A 496 7.52 21.48 3.09
N ALA A 497 6.98 22.69 3.31
CA ALA A 497 7.75 23.93 3.11
C ALA A 497 8.93 24.03 4.10
N ASP A 498 8.71 23.73 5.38
CA ASP A 498 9.75 23.75 6.41
C ASP A 498 10.87 22.75 6.09
N PHE A 499 10.53 21.57 5.56
CA PHE A 499 11.52 20.60 5.10
C PHE A 499 12.32 21.15 3.90
N LEU A 500 11.65 21.68 2.88
CA LEU A 500 12.32 22.24 1.70
C LEU A 500 13.19 23.44 2.07
N ASP A 501 12.73 24.35 2.93
CA ASP A 501 13.53 25.49 3.41
C ASP A 501 14.77 25.08 4.20
N SER A 502 14.81 23.84 4.69
CA SER A 502 15.91 23.30 5.51
C SER A 502 16.97 22.52 4.73
N VAL A 503 16.80 22.33 3.41
CA VAL A 503 17.77 21.64 2.53
C VAL A 503 18.12 22.53 1.34
N ASP A 504 19.30 22.33 0.76
CA ASP A 504 19.76 23.04 -0.44
C ASP A 504 19.05 22.51 -1.70
N GLU A 505 18.89 21.19 -1.81
CA GLU A 505 18.23 20.50 -2.94
C GLU A 505 17.45 19.27 -2.46
N ALA A 506 16.37 18.93 -3.16
CA ALA A 506 15.55 17.76 -2.84
C ALA A 506 15.30 16.88 -4.07
N LEU A 507 15.42 15.57 -3.90
CA LEU A 507 15.07 14.56 -4.90
C LEU A 507 13.73 13.91 -4.53
N VAL A 508 12.72 14.12 -5.37
CA VAL A 508 11.41 13.48 -5.24
C VAL A 508 11.46 12.08 -5.86
N VAL A 509 11.32 11.04 -5.05
CA VAL A 509 11.32 9.64 -5.49
C VAL A 509 9.87 9.19 -5.61
N GLU A 510 9.44 8.80 -6.82
CA GLU A 510 8.05 8.43 -7.05
C GLU A 510 7.89 7.42 -8.20
N MET A 511 6.99 6.44 -8.00
CA MET A 511 6.74 5.40 -9.00
C MET A 511 5.73 5.82 -10.07
N THR A 512 6.08 6.82 -10.88
CA THR A 512 5.20 7.32 -11.96
C THR A 512 6.00 7.88 -13.13
N ALA A 513 5.42 7.89 -14.33
CA ALA A 513 6.08 8.45 -15.51
C ALA A 513 5.99 9.99 -15.62
N SER A 514 5.08 10.62 -14.87
CA SER A 514 4.72 12.04 -15.04
C SER A 514 5.05 12.95 -13.84
N ALA A 515 5.72 12.43 -12.82
CA ALA A 515 6.07 13.16 -11.59
C ALA A 515 4.83 13.79 -10.88
N GLN A 516 3.78 12.98 -10.65
CA GLN A 516 2.51 13.44 -10.08
C GLN A 516 2.67 14.04 -8.68
N PHE A 517 3.52 13.43 -7.84
CA PHE A 517 3.71 13.87 -6.47
C PHE A 517 4.53 15.16 -6.39
N ARG A 518 5.63 15.27 -7.15
CA ARG A 518 6.28 16.58 -7.35
C ARG A 518 5.32 17.63 -7.91
N GLY A 519 4.43 17.22 -8.82
CA GLY A 519 3.36 18.06 -9.36
C GLY A 519 2.43 18.61 -8.28
N LEU A 520 2.02 17.76 -7.34
CA LEU A 520 1.22 18.15 -6.17
C LEU A 520 1.96 19.14 -5.27
N ILE A 521 3.21 18.85 -4.89
CA ILE A 521 4.02 19.77 -4.07
C ILE A 521 4.12 21.14 -4.74
N SER A 522 4.43 21.14 -6.04
CA SER A 522 4.56 22.37 -6.84
C SER A 522 3.25 23.16 -6.90
N LYS A 523 2.11 22.47 -7.01
CA LYS A 523 0.78 23.09 -7.03
C LYS A 523 0.42 23.71 -5.68
N GLU A 524 0.73 23.04 -4.58
CA GLU A 524 0.27 23.43 -3.24
C GLU A 524 1.12 24.52 -2.59
N LEU A 525 2.44 24.53 -2.85
CA LEU A 525 3.39 25.49 -2.28
C LEU A 525 3.75 26.63 -3.25
N GLY A 526 4.00 26.30 -4.52
CA GLY A 526 4.70 27.19 -5.45
C GLY A 526 6.14 27.53 -5.00
N GLY A 527 6.95 28.09 -5.89
CA GLY A 527 8.24 28.69 -5.51
C GLY A 527 9.43 27.75 -5.29
N TYR A 528 9.23 26.43 -5.15
CA TYR A 528 10.31 25.44 -4.93
C TYR A 528 10.73 24.65 -6.20
N GLY A 529 10.29 25.09 -7.39
CA GLY A 529 10.49 24.33 -8.62
C GLY A 529 11.96 24.20 -9.04
N ASP A 530 12.79 25.17 -8.66
CA ASP A 530 14.25 25.21 -8.88
C ASP A 530 15.05 24.49 -7.78
N GLN A 531 14.38 23.84 -6.83
CA GLN A 531 15.01 23.06 -5.76
C GLN A 531 14.72 21.56 -5.86
N MET A 532 13.64 21.19 -6.55
CA MET A 532 13.16 19.81 -6.63
C MET A 532 13.44 19.15 -7.98
N SER A 533 14.24 18.08 -7.95
CA SER A 533 14.36 17.12 -9.05
C SER A 533 13.48 15.89 -8.77
N SER A 534 13.25 15.03 -9.77
CA SER A 534 12.59 13.74 -9.54
C SER A 534 13.41 12.57 -10.04
N LEU A 535 13.35 11.47 -9.29
CA LEU A 535 13.74 10.15 -9.76
C LEU A 535 12.47 9.32 -9.95
N LEU A 536 12.21 8.93 -11.19
CA LEU A 536 10.97 8.27 -11.61
C LEU A 536 11.23 6.79 -11.91
N LYS A 537 10.30 5.91 -11.52
CA LYS A 537 10.29 4.49 -11.92
C LYS A 537 8.88 4.05 -12.30
N TYR A 538 8.74 3.36 -13.43
CA TYR A 538 7.42 2.97 -13.98
C TYR A 538 7.53 1.69 -14.83
N ASN A 539 8.46 0.80 -14.45
CA ASN A 539 8.66 -0.50 -15.10
C ASN A 539 7.87 -1.64 -14.44
N GLY A 540 7.06 -1.33 -13.42
CA GLY A 540 6.29 -2.31 -12.67
C GLY A 540 7.10 -3.12 -11.66
N ASN A 541 8.27 -2.66 -11.24
CA ASN A 541 9.01 -3.17 -10.08
C ASN A 541 9.23 -2.02 -9.07
N PRO A 542 9.15 -2.29 -7.75
CA PRO A 542 9.51 -1.31 -6.71
C PRO A 542 10.90 -0.70 -6.92
N PHE A 543 11.16 0.48 -6.35
CA PHE A 543 12.56 0.94 -6.21
C PHE A 543 13.33 -0.02 -5.32
N GLU A 544 14.60 -0.20 -5.66
CA GLU A 544 15.63 -0.73 -4.76
C GLU A 544 16.42 0.45 -4.19
N PRO A 545 16.99 0.34 -2.97
CA PRO A 545 17.84 1.39 -2.42
C PRO A 545 18.96 1.84 -3.39
N ALA A 546 19.61 0.90 -4.09
CA ALA A 546 20.65 1.19 -5.06
C ALA A 546 20.17 2.05 -6.24
N ASP A 547 18.93 1.87 -6.71
CA ASP A 547 18.36 2.72 -7.77
C ASP A 547 18.35 4.20 -7.34
N ILE A 548 18.04 4.45 -6.06
CA ILE A 548 17.93 5.79 -5.49
C ILE A 548 19.32 6.38 -5.26
N VAL A 549 20.24 5.59 -4.70
CA VAL A 549 21.64 5.98 -4.48
C VAL A 549 22.31 6.35 -5.80
N GLU A 550 22.17 5.50 -6.83
CA GLU A 550 22.70 5.75 -8.17
C GLU A 550 22.06 6.99 -8.80
N GLY A 551 20.73 7.12 -8.69
CA GLY A 551 19.98 8.28 -9.14
C GLY A 551 20.43 9.59 -8.50
N PHE A 552 20.74 9.54 -7.21
CA PHE A 552 21.21 10.68 -6.44
C PHE A 552 22.65 11.06 -6.82
N GLU A 553 23.59 10.12 -6.83
CA GLU A 553 25.00 10.43 -7.14
C GLU A 553 25.18 10.85 -8.61
N THR A 554 24.65 10.06 -9.55
CA THR A 554 24.87 10.28 -10.99
C THR A 554 24.13 11.51 -11.52
N ALA A 555 22.84 11.63 -11.19
CA ALA A 555 22.00 12.64 -11.84
C ALA A 555 21.89 13.93 -11.01
N LEU A 556 21.80 13.84 -9.69
CA LEU A 556 21.67 15.04 -8.84
C LEU A 556 23.03 15.71 -8.60
N LEU A 557 24.08 14.95 -8.26
CA LEU A 557 25.39 15.53 -7.92
C LEU A 557 26.30 15.73 -9.14
N GLU A 558 26.39 14.73 -10.03
CA GLU A 558 27.31 14.75 -11.17
C GLU A 558 26.68 15.40 -12.43
N GLY A 559 25.35 15.41 -12.53
CA GLY A 559 24.62 15.93 -13.69
C GLY A 559 24.79 15.06 -14.93
N GLU A 560 25.03 13.77 -14.75
CA GLU A 560 25.24 12.79 -15.81
C GLU A 560 23.94 12.03 -16.16
N GLU A 561 23.90 11.40 -17.34
CA GLU A 561 22.79 10.53 -17.71
C GLU A 561 22.89 9.21 -16.95
N LEU A 562 21.75 8.71 -16.46
CA LEU A 562 21.68 7.42 -15.79
C LEU A 562 22.13 6.29 -16.75
N PRO A 563 22.86 5.29 -16.25
CA PRO A 563 23.51 4.29 -17.10
C PRO A 563 22.54 3.29 -17.71
N ASP A 564 21.33 3.17 -17.17
CA ASP A 564 20.29 2.26 -17.65
C ASP A 564 18.92 2.93 -17.81
N ASN A 565 17.93 2.13 -18.20
CA ASN A 565 16.56 2.57 -18.44
C ASN A 565 15.56 2.13 -17.34
N ARG A 566 16.05 1.70 -16.16
CA ARG A 566 15.21 1.29 -15.02
C ARG A 566 14.56 2.49 -14.36
N THR A 567 15.31 3.58 -14.21
CA THR A 567 14.83 4.84 -13.64
C THR A 567 14.99 5.99 -14.63
N LYS A 568 14.32 7.10 -14.34
CA LYS A 568 14.39 8.32 -15.15
C LYS A 568 14.51 9.53 -14.24
N PHE A 569 15.62 10.25 -14.39
CA PHE A 569 15.80 11.55 -13.75
C PHE A 569 15.02 12.64 -14.50
N VAL A 570 14.37 13.53 -13.74
CA VAL A 570 13.75 14.75 -14.25
C VAL A 570 14.33 15.93 -13.49
N PRO A 571 15.07 16.83 -14.15
CA PRO A 571 15.75 17.92 -13.47
C PRO A 571 14.76 18.92 -12.87
N LYS A 572 15.29 19.78 -12.00
CA LYS A 572 14.61 20.97 -11.48
C LYS A 572 14.20 21.92 -12.60
N VAL A 573 13.20 22.75 -12.32
CA VAL A 573 12.69 23.73 -13.28
C VAL A 573 13.77 24.77 -13.55
N GLY A 574 14.16 24.93 -14.82
CA GLY A 574 15.11 25.96 -15.25
C GLY A 574 16.46 25.41 -15.73
N GLU A 575 16.70 24.10 -15.58
CA GLU A 575 17.85 23.38 -16.13
C GLU A 575 17.57 22.68 -17.47
#